data_AF-A0A5D3CL95-F1
#
_entry.id   AF-A0A5D3CL95-F1
#
_cell.length_a   1.000
_cell.length_b   1.000
_cell.length_c   1.000
_cell.angle_alpha   90.00
_cell.angle_beta   90.00
_cell.angle_gamma   90.00
#
_symmetry.space_group_name_H-M   'P 1'
#
loop_
_entity.id
_entity.type
_entity.pdbx_description
1 polymer ?
#
loop_
_entity_poly.entity_id
_entity_poly.type
_entity_poly.pdbx_seq_one_letter_code
_entity_poly.pdbx_strand_id
1 'polypeptide(L)'
;MILNSAAPIAQEVPVRPLLKPIRASSNISTQQLREELAHLHSEAETTRTKANSARLRLLRLSEAAEKLRQQAAISVRTGKEDEARDLLFQKKKVMQALEKSNSRIKLLDELSAKLNEAIYVKESQLIGNIDLDLTMATEDGSSPIRIATSEQEAPKDSKKTHFESKDVSLPENQDVHPSVAEDHASTDNDREQEVPPCSDLGSEDEIVNSMKGASSYEDFMENLDKQLNIIEDELDGVLRASTVLLDGEDKQKNRRVQQILELQESIRLIRKR
;
A
#
# COMPACT_ATOMS: atom_id res chain seq x y z
N MET A 1 5.05 -80.71 -11.59
CA MET A 1 6.33 -80.11 -11.17
C MET A 1 6.78 -79.17 -12.27
N ILE A 2 6.78 -77.87 -12.03
CA ILE A 2 7.50 -76.87 -12.85
C ILE A 2 8.11 -75.90 -11.83
N LEU A 3 9.45 -75.85 -11.81
CA LEU A 3 10.23 -74.91 -10.99
C LEU A 3 10.92 -73.94 -11.95
N ASN A 4 10.78 -72.64 -11.68
CA ASN A 4 11.62 -71.54 -12.18
C ASN A 4 11.32 -70.35 -11.24
N SER A 5 12.04 -70.19 -10.13
CA SER A 5 13.21 -69.30 -10.02
C SER A 5 12.93 -67.87 -10.51
N ALA A 6 12.63 -66.99 -9.57
CA ALA A 6 12.59 -65.54 -9.76
C ALA A 6 13.86 -64.91 -9.14
N ALA A 7 14.52 -64.03 -9.88
CA ALA A 7 15.62 -63.21 -9.39
C ALA A 7 15.16 -61.74 -9.29
N PRO A 8 15.45 -61.02 -8.18
CA PRO A 8 15.13 -59.60 -8.07
C PRO A 8 16.18 -58.76 -8.79
N ILE A 9 15.74 -57.88 -9.69
CA ILE A 9 16.57 -56.82 -10.27
C ILE A 9 16.54 -55.63 -9.30
N ALA A 10 17.70 -55.23 -8.79
CA ALA A 10 17.83 -54.01 -8.01
C ALA A 10 17.68 -52.80 -8.94
N GLN A 11 16.71 -51.92 -8.66
CA GLN A 11 16.61 -50.61 -9.29
C GLN A 11 17.40 -49.59 -8.47
N GLU A 12 18.49 -49.07 -9.05
CA GLU A 12 19.21 -47.93 -8.48
C GLU A 12 18.36 -46.66 -8.57
N VAL A 13 18.25 -45.95 -7.45
CA VAL A 13 17.58 -44.64 -7.38
C VAL A 13 18.61 -43.56 -7.75
N PRO A 14 18.39 -42.72 -8.77
CA PRO A 14 19.32 -41.66 -9.14
C PRO A 14 19.28 -40.53 -8.10
N VAL A 15 20.26 -40.53 -7.20
CA VAL A 15 20.47 -39.44 -6.23
C VAL A 15 20.88 -38.17 -6.98
N ARG A 16 20.05 -37.14 -6.93
CA ARG A 16 20.37 -35.83 -7.52
C ARG A 16 21.55 -35.20 -6.77
N PRO A 17 22.58 -34.65 -7.45
CA PRO A 17 23.69 -34.00 -6.78
C PRO A 17 23.19 -32.73 -6.07
N LEU A 18 23.46 -32.64 -4.76
CA LEU A 18 23.18 -31.46 -3.96
C LEU A 18 24.07 -30.30 -4.46
N LEU A 19 23.47 -29.26 -5.02
CA LEU A 19 24.19 -28.06 -5.44
C LEU A 19 24.83 -27.38 -4.22
N LYS A 20 26.15 -27.53 -4.08
CA LYS A 20 26.93 -26.80 -3.08
C LYS A 20 26.89 -25.31 -3.45
N PRO A 21 26.59 -24.40 -2.52
CA PRO A 21 26.71 -22.97 -2.79
C PRO A 21 28.17 -22.64 -3.10
N ILE A 22 28.40 -21.92 -4.20
CA ILE A 22 29.74 -21.46 -4.57
C ILE A 22 30.16 -20.40 -3.54
N ARG A 23 31.00 -20.82 -2.58
CA ARG A 23 31.53 -19.98 -1.50
C ARG A 23 32.48 -18.94 -2.10
N ALA A 24 32.02 -17.70 -2.21
CA ALA A 24 32.88 -16.54 -2.40
C ALA A 24 33.71 -16.34 -1.11
N SER A 25 34.91 -16.92 -1.07
CA SER A 25 35.84 -16.73 0.04
C SER A 25 36.43 -15.32 -0.04
N SER A 26 35.82 -14.42 0.71
CA SER A 26 36.41 -13.11 1.03
C SER A 26 37.08 -13.23 2.40
N ASN A 27 38.38 -12.92 2.45
CA ASN A 27 39.21 -12.98 3.67
C ASN A 27 38.92 -11.79 4.61
N ILE A 28 37.64 -11.53 4.88
CA ILE A 28 37.18 -10.52 5.83
C ILE A 28 37.34 -11.11 7.23
N SER A 29 37.99 -10.37 8.14
CA SER A 29 38.18 -10.87 9.50
C SER A 29 36.83 -11.02 10.21
N THR A 30 36.72 -11.99 11.11
CA THR A 30 35.49 -12.19 11.89
C THR A 30 35.08 -10.94 12.69
N GLN A 31 36.04 -10.07 13.00
CA GLN A 31 35.80 -8.78 13.64
C GLN A 31 35.21 -7.75 12.67
N GLN A 32 35.77 -7.57 11.46
CA GLN A 32 35.20 -6.69 10.44
C GLN A 32 33.76 -7.08 10.09
N LEU A 33 33.49 -8.38 10.01
CA LEU A 33 32.16 -8.90 9.71
C LEU A 33 31.13 -8.58 10.82
N ARG A 34 31.55 -8.55 12.10
CA ARG A 34 30.71 -8.07 13.21
C ARG A 34 30.45 -6.57 13.15
N GLU A 35 31.45 -5.78 12.74
CA GLU A 35 31.33 -4.33 12.60
C GLU A 35 30.36 -3.95 11.46
N GLU A 36 30.47 -4.61 10.30
CA GLU A 36 29.51 -4.46 9.19
C GLU A 36 28.08 -4.87 9.59
N LEU A 37 27.94 -5.97 10.35
CA LEU A 37 26.64 -6.48 10.81
C LEU A 37 26.01 -5.54 11.85
N ALA A 38 26.79 -4.99 12.77
CA ALA A 38 26.34 -3.95 13.70
C ALA A 38 25.92 -2.67 12.97
N HIS A 39 26.66 -2.26 11.94
CA HIS A 39 26.28 -1.14 11.07
C HIS A 39 24.92 -1.41 10.41
N LEU A 40 24.73 -2.57 9.77
CA LEU A 40 23.47 -2.94 9.10
C LEU A 40 22.27 -2.96 10.06
N HIS A 41 22.42 -3.48 11.29
CA HIS A 41 21.35 -3.39 12.29
C HIS A 41 21.03 -1.95 12.67
N SER A 42 22.03 -1.08 12.82
CA SER A 42 21.79 0.34 13.10
C SER A 42 21.04 1.01 11.94
N GLU A 43 21.41 0.71 10.70
CA GLU A 43 20.75 1.25 9.51
C GLU A 43 19.30 0.77 9.38
N ALA A 44 19.04 -0.52 9.64
CA ALA A 44 17.70 -1.10 9.69
C ALA A 44 16.83 -0.43 10.75
N GLU A 45 17.37 -0.14 11.94
CA GLU A 45 16.64 0.58 12.98
C GLU A 45 16.34 2.05 12.60
N THR A 46 17.30 2.76 11.99
CA THR A 46 17.01 4.11 11.46
C THR A 46 15.96 4.08 10.34
N THR A 47 15.94 3.03 9.52
CA THR A 47 14.96 2.87 8.43
C THR A 47 13.57 2.59 8.99
N ARG A 48 13.47 1.70 9.99
CA ARG A 48 12.22 1.40 10.72
C ARG A 48 11.63 2.63 11.41
N THR A 49 12.46 3.42 12.10
CA THR A 49 12.02 4.67 12.76
C THR A 49 11.60 5.74 11.73
N LYS A 50 12.32 5.90 10.62
CA LYS A 50 11.92 6.76 9.48
C LYS A 50 10.56 6.33 8.89
N ALA A 51 10.33 5.02 8.72
CA ALA A 51 9.07 4.49 8.20
C ALA A 51 7.89 4.79 9.15
N ASN A 52 8.08 4.59 10.46
CA ASN A 52 7.07 4.89 11.46
C ASN A 52 6.74 6.39 11.56
N SER A 53 7.73 7.26 11.41
CA SER A 53 7.51 8.71 11.30
C SER A 53 6.68 9.08 10.05
N ALA A 54 6.97 8.45 8.91
CA ALA A 54 6.18 8.64 7.69
C ALA A 54 4.73 8.12 7.82
N ARG A 55 4.51 7.00 8.52
CA ARG A 55 3.16 6.48 8.86
C ARG A 55 2.37 7.45 9.75
N LEU A 56 3.01 8.02 10.78
CA LEU A 56 2.37 9.04 11.64
C LEU A 56 2.01 10.30 10.85
N ARG A 57 2.86 10.72 9.90
CA ARG A 57 2.55 11.82 8.98
C ARG A 57 1.37 11.48 8.06
N LEU A 58 1.33 10.27 7.51
CA LEU A 58 0.22 9.80 6.67
C LEU A 58 -1.13 9.89 7.40
N LEU A 59 -1.18 9.42 8.65
CA LEU A 59 -2.37 9.48 9.51
C LEU A 59 -2.85 10.93 9.72
N ARG A 60 -1.94 11.84 10.08
CA ARG A 60 -2.24 13.28 10.27
C ARG A 60 -2.73 13.94 8.97
N LEU A 61 -2.16 13.57 7.82
CA LEU A 61 -2.59 14.07 6.52
C LEU A 61 -3.98 13.53 6.13
N SER A 62 -4.30 12.27 6.41
CA SER A 62 -5.65 11.73 6.17
C SER A 62 -6.70 12.43 7.03
N GLU A 63 -6.40 12.70 8.30
CA GLU A 63 -7.28 13.44 9.21
C GLU A 63 -7.51 14.89 8.71
N ALA A 64 -6.45 15.57 8.25
CA ALA A 64 -6.56 16.91 7.69
C ALA A 64 -7.38 16.95 6.40
N ALA A 65 -7.19 15.99 5.49
CA ALA A 65 -7.96 15.88 4.25
C ALA A 65 -9.46 15.61 4.51
N GLU A 66 -9.77 14.87 5.58
CA GLU A 66 -11.13 14.57 6.01
C GLU A 66 -11.80 15.81 6.65
N LYS A 67 -11.09 16.55 7.51
CA LYS A 67 -11.58 17.83 8.06
C LYS A 67 -11.91 18.84 6.96
N LEU A 68 -11.02 18.99 5.96
CA LEU A 68 -11.26 19.87 4.80
C LEU A 68 -12.48 19.41 3.98
N ARG A 69 -12.70 18.09 3.81
CA ARG A 69 -13.89 17.54 3.16
C ARG A 69 -15.18 17.89 3.92
N GLN A 70 -15.17 17.72 5.24
CA GLN A 70 -16.31 18.03 6.10
C GLN A 70 -16.63 19.52 6.09
N GLN A 71 -15.61 20.38 6.20
CA GLN A 71 -15.78 21.83 6.16
C GLN A 71 -16.32 22.30 4.80
N ALA A 72 -15.78 21.79 3.69
CA ALA A 72 -16.31 22.10 2.35
C ALA A 72 -17.79 21.71 2.20
N ALA A 73 -18.20 20.55 2.73
CA ALA A 73 -19.59 20.11 2.73
C ALA A 73 -20.51 21.03 3.57
N ILE A 74 -20.00 21.63 4.64
CA ILE A 74 -20.72 22.64 5.45
C ILE A 74 -20.82 23.97 4.68
N SER A 75 -19.74 24.41 4.03
CA SER A 75 -19.75 25.63 3.18
C SER A 75 -20.76 25.52 2.03
N VAL A 76 -20.85 24.38 1.33
CA VAL A 76 -21.90 24.15 0.31
C VAL A 76 -23.31 24.23 0.92
N ARG A 77 -23.55 23.57 2.06
CA ARG A 77 -24.87 23.61 2.73
C ARG A 77 -25.28 24.99 3.26
N THR A 78 -24.33 25.92 3.39
CA THR A 78 -24.56 27.28 3.88
C THR A 78 -24.57 28.33 2.77
N GLY A 79 -24.55 27.91 1.49
CA GLY A 79 -24.56 28.83 0.34
C GLY A 79 -23.25 29.61 0.18
N LYS A 80 -22.12 28.96 0.49
CA LYS A 80 -20.77 29.51 0.43
C LYS A 80 -19.89 28.67 -0.52
N GLU A 81 -20.29 28.61 -1.78
CA GLU A 81 -19.64 27.75 -2.79
C GLU A 81 -18.19 28.16 -3.06
N ASP A 82 -17.85 29.46 -2.95
CA ASP A 82 -16.46 29.93 -3.09
C ASP A 82 -15.53 29.39 -2.00
N GLU A 83 -15.93 29.51 -0.72
CA GLU A 83 -15.18 28.91 0.40
C GLU A 83 -15.05 27.39 0.24
N ALA A 84 -16.10 26.72 -0.27
CA ALA A 84 -16.05 25.28 -0.54
C ALA A 84 -15.05 24.92 -1.64
N ARG A 85 -14.97 25.72 -2.72
CA ARG A 85 -13.97 25.54 -3.80
C ARG A 85 -12.55 25.68 -3.27
N ASP A 86 -12.27 26.69 -2.45
CA ASP A 86 -10.96 26.90 -1.84
C ASP A 86 -10.55 25.76 -0.89
N LEU A 87 -11.48 25.29 -0.05
CA LEU A 87 -11.26 24.15 0.84
C LEU A 87 -10.98 22.85 0.08
N LEU A 88 -11.66 22.62 -1.06
CA LEU A 88 -11.39 21.49 -1.95
C LEU A 88 -10.02 21.61 -2.65
N PHE A 89 -9.60 22.83 -3.02
CA PHE A 89 -8.26 23.07 -3.56
C PHE A 89 -7.15 22.83 -2.51
N GLN A 90 -7.37 23.25 -1.26
CA GLN A 90 -6.49 22.90 -0.14
C GLN A 90 -6.46 21.39 0.08
N LYS A 91 -7.62 20.71 0.06
CA LYS A 91 -7.70 19.25 0.17
C LYS A 91 -6.87 18.55 -0.92
N LYS A 92 -6.91 19.04 -2.16
CA LYS A 92 -6.09 18.51 -3.27
C LYS A 92 -4.59 18.55 -2.94
N LYS A 93 -4.10 19.66 -2.36
CA LYS A 93 -2.69 19.77 -1.90
C LYS A 93 -2.36 18.78 -0.78
N VAL A 94 -3.26 18.61 0.20
CA VAL A 94 -3.08 17.62 1.29
C VAL A 94 -3.06 16.19 0.75
N MET A 95 -3.93 15.86 -0.22
CA MET A 95 -3.94 14.55 -0.89
C MET A 95 -2.62 14.26 -1.63
N GLN A 96 -2.05 15.23 -2.34
CA GLN A 96 -0.73 15.08 -2.98
C GLN A 96 0.39 14.85 -1.95
N ALA A 97 0.33 15.51 -0.79
CA ALA A 97 1.28 15.27 0.30
C ALA A 97 1.09 13.88 0.95
N LEU A 98 -0.16 13.39 1.03
CA LEU A 98 -0.52 12.06 1.53
C LEU A 98 0.06 10.98 0.61
N GLU A 99 -0.13 11.12 -0.70
CA GLU A 99 0.44 10.22 -1.72
C GLU A 99 1.97 10.16 -1.65
N LYS A 100 2.65 11.32 -1.61
CA LYS A 100 4.12 11.39 -1.40
C LYS A 100 4.56 10.70 -0.09
N SER A 101 3.77 10.81 0.97
CA SER A 101 4.04 10.13 2.25
C SER A 101 3.85 8.61 2.13
N ASN A 102 2.87 8.15 1.35
CA ASN A 102 2.61 6.73 1.10
C ASN A 102 3.72 6.08 0.28
N SER A 103 4.14 6.72 -0.83
CA SER A 103 5.26 6.24 -1.65
C SER A 103 6.58 6.17 -0.87
N ARG A 104 6.80 7.13 0.06
CA ARG A 104 7.95 7.07 0.98
C ARG A 104 7.88 5.90 1.95
N ILE A 105 6.68 5.52 2.43
CA ILE A 105 6.52 4.34 3.31
C ILE A 105 6.88 3.07 2.54
N LYS A 106 6.35 2.89 1.32
CA LYS A 106 6.67 1.74 0.45
C LYS A 106 8.18 1.58 0.26
N LEU A 107 8.88 2.65 -0.15
CA LEU A 107 10.33 2.64 -0.35
C LEU A 107 11.11 2.30 0.93
N LEU A 108 10.67 2.78 2.10
CA LEU A 108 11.32 2.47 3.38
C LEU A 108 11.06 1.04 3.84
N ASP A 109 9.89 0.47 3.51
CA ASP A 109 9.57 -0.93 3.79
C ASP A 109 10.34 -1.88 2.85
N GLU A 110 10.51 -1.53 1.58
CA GLU A 110 11.38 -2.23 0.62
C GLU A 110 12.85 -2.20 1.08
N LEU A 111 13.35 -1.03 1.50
CA LEU A 111 14.70 -0.88 2.04
C LEU A 111 14.88 -1.70 3.34
N SER A 112 13.89 -1.68 4.23
CA SER A 112 13.88 -2.50 5.44
C SER A 112 13.98 -4.00 5.11
N ALA A 113 13.20 -4.48 4.12
CA ALA A 113 13.29 -5.86 3.66
C ALA A 113 14.68 -6.21 3.10
N LYS A 114 15.29 -5.29 2.31
CA LYS A 114 16.64 -5.48 1.76
C LYS A 114 17.75 -5.44 2.81
N LEU A 115 17.61 -4.61 3.84
CA LEU A 115 18.53 -4.59 4.99
C LEU A 115 18.44 -5.89 5.79
N ASN A 116 17.23 -6.43 6.00
CA ASN A 116 17.05 -7.73 6.66
C ASN A 116 17.66 -8.90 5.83
N GLU A 117 17.54 -8.87 4.50
CA GLU A 117 18.21 -9.83 3.61
C GLU A 117 19.73 -9.74 3.70
N ALA A 118 20.30 -8.52 3.72
CA ALA A 118 21.72 -8.30 3.88
C ALA A 118 22.25 -8.75 5.27
N ILE A 119 21.50 -8.47 6.34
CA ILE A 119 21.77 -8.94 7.70
C ILE A 119 21.81 -10.47 7.70
N TYR A 120 20.78 -11.15 7.18
CA TYR A 120 20.72 -12.61 7.13
C TYR A 120 21.91 -13.24 6.40
N VAL A 121 22.33 -12.66 5.26
CA VAL A 121 23.51 -13.12 4.51
C VAL A 121 24.79 -12.93 5.33
N LYS A 122 24.94 -11.80 6.04
CA LYS A 122 26.12 -11.48 6.87
C LYS A 122 26.17 -12.32 8.16
N GLU A 123 25.04 -12.56 8.80
CA GLU A 123 24.89 -13.51 9.91
C GLU A 123 25.29 -14.92 9.48
N SER A 124 24.79 -15.38 8.33
CA SER A 124 25.13 -16.69 7.75
C SER A 124 26.63 -16.80 7.43
N GLN A 125 27.24 -15.73 6.92
CA GLN A 125 28.69 -15.65 6.70
C GLN A 125 29.47 -15.71 8.04
N LEU A 126 28.98 -15.04 9.09
CA LEU A 126 29.64 -14.98 10.39
C LEU A 126 29.60 -16.34 11.11
N ILE A 127 28.45 -17.03 11.08
CA ILE A 127 28.30 -18.40 11.59
C ILE A 127 29.28 -19.32 10.85
N GLY A 128 29.28 -19.29 9.51
CA GLY A 128 30.16 -20.13 8.71
C GLY A 128 31.66 -19.88 8.96
N ASN A 129 32.07 -18.64 9.24
CA ASN A 129 33.46 -18.32 9.59
C ASN A 129 33.82 -18.81 11.00
N ILE A 130 32.90 -18.72 11.98
CA ILE A 130 33.12 -19.24 13.35
C ILE A 130 33.22 -20.78 13.35
N ASP A 131 32.40 -21.47 12.56
CA ASP A 131 32.48 -22.92 12.38
C ASP A 131 33.85 -23.34 11.78
N LEU A 132 34.34 -22.56 10.80
CA LEU A 132 35.66 -22.75 10.19
C LEU A 132 36.80 -22.55 11.21
N ASP A 133 36.80 -21.44 11.96
CA ASP A 133 37.78 -21.15 13.01
C ASP A 133 37.81 -22.29 14.07
N LEU A 134 36.64 -22.82 14.44
CA LEU A 134 36.53 -23.94 15.37
C LEU A 134 37.14 -25.24 14.81
N THR A 135 36.92 -25.55 13.53
CA THR A 135 37.55 -26.72 12.90
C THR A 135 39.06 -26.60 12.77
N MET A 136 39.58 -25.41 12.45
CA MET A 136 41.03 -25.17 12.40
C MET A 136 41.68 -25.26 13.78
N ALA A 137 41.00 -24.79 14.84
CA ALA A 137 41.48 -24.93 16.21
C ALA A 137 41.57 -26.38 16.72
N THR A 138 40.84 -27.33 16.08
CA THR A 138 40.88 -28.75 16.48
C THR A 138 41.96 -29.58 15.79
N GLU A 139 42.47 -29.17 14.62
CA GLU A 139 43.49 -29.95 13.88
C GLU A 139 44.90 -29.78 14.48
N ASP A 140 45.26 -28.60 14.99
CA ASP A 140 46.57 -28.33 15.61
C ASP A 140 46.65 -28.69 17.11
N GLY A 141 45.60 -29.27 17.70
CA GLY A 141 45.42 -29.30 19.15
C GLY A 141 44.61 -30.45 19.73
N SER A 142 44.86 -31.70 19.32
CA SER A 142 44.24 -32.90 19.95
C SER A 142 44.75 -33.17 21.38
N SER A 143 44.40 -32.28 22.31
CA SER A 143 44.50 -32.49 23.76
C SER A 143 43.15 -32.99 24.29
N PRO A 144 43.05 -34.18 24.90
CA PRO A 144 41.77 -34.69 25.40
C PRO A 144 41.19 -33.78 26.50
N ILE A 145 39.97 -33.28 26.29
CA ILE A 145 39.24 -32.50 27.29
C ILE A 145 38.93 -33.42 28.49
N ARG A 146 39.75 -33.31 29.54
CA ARG A 146 39.49 -33.94 30.83
C ARG A 146 38.54 -33.05 31.62
N ILE A 147 37.24 -33.36 31.58
CA ILE A 147 36.26 -32.75 32.48
C ILE A 147 36.54 -33.28 33.89
N ALA A 148 37.27 -32.50 34.69
CA ALA A 148 37.47 -32.79 36.10
C ALA A 148 36.25 -32.30 36.91
N THR A 149 35.40 -33.23 37.32
CA THR A 149 34.40 -32.98 38.36
C THR A 149 35.11 -32.74 39.68
N SER A 150 35.17 -31.48 40.12
CA SER A 150 35.67 -31.11 41.45
C SER A 150 34.52 -31.17 42.45
N GLU A 151 34.42 -32.26 43.19
CA GLU A 151 33.63 -32.28 44.43
C GLU A 151 34.37 -31.55 45.56
N GLN A 152 33.55 -31.06 46.50
CA GLN A 152 33.80 -30.94 47.94
C GLN A 152 33.99 -29.54 48.57
N GLU A 153 32.96 -29.18 49.34
CA GLU A 153 32.88 -28.39 50.58
C GLU A 153 33.39 -26.93 50.68
N ALA A 154 32.42 -26.06 50.95
CA ALA A 154 32.56 -24.80 51.70
C ALA A 154 32.63 -25.10 53.23
N PRO A 155 32.72 -24.12 54.18
CA PRO A 155 32.75 -22.66 54.00
C PRO A 155 33.77 -21.89 54.89
N LYS A 156 33.90 -20.57 54.68
CA LYS A 156 33.79 -19.54 55.75
C LYS A 156 33.74 -18.10 55.23
N ASP A 157 32.85 -17.32 55.86
CA ASP A 157 32.60 -15.87 55.79
C ASP A 157 33.78 -14.93 55.43
N SER A 158 33.58 -13.78 54.75
CA SER A 158 32.73 -12.69 55.27
C SER A 158 32.45 -11.50 54.32
N LYS A 159 31.18 -11.06 54.31
CA LYS A 159 30.63 -9.68 54.28
C LYS A 159 30.92 -8.68 53.12
N LYS A 160 29.82 -8.33 52.41
CA LYS A 160 29.29 -6.97 52.06
C LYS A 160 30.22 -6.01 51.28
N THR A 161 29.83 -5.18 50.32
CA THR A 161 28.55 -4.58 49.82
C THR A 161 28.84 -4.04 48.38
N HIS A 162 27.96 -3.55 47.51
CA HIS A 162 26.53 -3.18 47.50
C HIS A 162 25.97 -3.35 46.06
N PHE A 163 24.65 -3.22 45.83
CA PHE A 163 24.07 -3.01 44.50
C PHE A 163 23.58 -1.56 44.43
N GLU A 164 23.97 -0.79 43.40
CA GLU A 164 23.39 0.53 43.17
C GLU A 164 23.09 0.73 41.68
N SER A 165 21.80 0.87 41.40
CA SER A 165 21.26 1.30 40.11
C SER A 165 20.65 2.69 40.31
N LYS A 166 20.74 3.58 39.31
CA LYS A 166 19.60 4.29 38.68
C LYS A 166 19.94 5.69 38.11
N ASP A 167 19.30 5.98 36.96
CA ASP A 167 18.99 7.25 36.28
C ASP A 167 20.03 8.38 36.10
N VAL A 168 20.16 8.82 34.85
CA VAL A 168 20.34 10.25 34.49
C VAL A 168 19.33 10.62 33.38
N SER A 169 18.88 11.87 33.41
CA SER A 169 17.67 12.41 32.78
C SER A 169 17.75 12.79 31.29
N LEU A 170 16.57 12.91 30.66
CA LEU A 170 16.31 13.72 29.47
C LEU A 170 16.75 15.20 29.64
N PRO A 171 17.00 15.90 28.51
CA PRO A 171 16.21 17.11 28.25
C PRO A 171 15.76 17.29 26.79
N GLU A 172 14.45 17.47 26.64
CA GLU A 172 13.76 18.61 26.02
C GLU A 172 14.39 19.45 24.87
N ASN A 173 13.61 19.53 23.76
CA ASN A 173 13.44 20.58 22.74
C ASN A 173 14.62 21.24 22.00
N GLN A 174 14.56 21.18 20.66
CA GLN A 174 14.97 22.29 19.78
C GLN A 174 14.25 22.24 18.42
N ASP A 175 13.42 23.25 18.14
CA ASP A 175 12.97 23.60 16.79
C ASP A 175 14.10 24.29 16.00
N VAL A 176 14.05 24.30 14.66
CA VAL A 176 14.30 25.48 13.78
C VAL A 176 14.27 25.11 12.27
N HIS A 177 13.36 25.79 11.56
CA HIS A 177 13.28 26.14 10.13
C HIS A 177 13.26 25.10 8.96
N PRO A 178 12.38 25.32 7.94
CA PRO A 178 12.44 24.64 6.65
C PRO A 178 13.29 25.40 5.61
N SER A 179 13.83 24.65 4.64
CA SER A 179 14.44 25.18 3.40
C SER A 179 13.52 24.94 2.20
N VAL A 180 13.46 25.92 1.31
CA VAL A 180 12.70 25.88 0.04
C VAL A 180 13.56 25.27 -1.06
N ALA A 181 12.98 24.38 -1.86
CA ALA A 181 13.41 24.11 -3.22
C ALA A 181 12.21 23.62 -4.04
N GLU A 182 12.00 24.23 -5.20
CA GLU A 182 11.04 23.81 -6.23
C GLU A 182 11.72 22.76 -7.14
N ASP A 183 10.98 21.75 -7.60
CA ASP A 183 11.18 21.24 -8.97
C ASP A 183 9.94 20.45 -9.48
N HIS A 184 9.91 20.21 -10.79
CA HIS A 184 8.71 20.00 -11.60
C HIS A 184 8.29 18.53 -11.84
N ALA A 185 7.02 18.37 -12.22
CA ALA A 185 6.42 17.27 -13.02
C ALA A 185 6.50 15.83 -12.41
N SER A 186 5.69 14.84 -12.82
CA SER A 186 4.63 14.77 -13.83
C SER A 186 3.41 14.00 -13.27
N THR A 187 2.24 14.17 -13.87
CA THR A 187 1.10 13.24 -13.73
C THR A 187 1.42 11.87 -14.33
N ASP A 188 0.93 10.80 -13.70
CA ASP A 188 -0.15 9.99 -14.28
C ASP A 188 -0.88 9.19 -13.20
N ASN A 189 -2.20 9.06 -13.35
CA ASN A 189 -3.06 8.23 -12.51
C ASN A 189 -3.54 7.05 -13.35
N ASP A 190 -3.29 5.83 -12.90
CA ASP A 190 -4.17 4.71 -13.23
C ASP A 190 -4.87 4.21 -11.97
N ARG A 191 -6.17 3.98 -12.10
CA ARG A 191 -7.04 3.43 -11.07
C ARG A 191 -7.36 1.99 -11.42
N GLU A 192 -7.27 1.10 -10.45
CA GLU A 192 -8.07 -0.12 -10.44
C GLU A 192 -9.01 -0.11 -9.24
N GLN A 193 -10.20 -0.68 -9.46
CA GLN A 193 -11.38 -0.56 -8.62
C GLN A 193 -12.07 -1.92 -8.56
N GLU A 194 -12.54 -2.29 -7.36
CA GLU A 194 -13.26 -3.53 -7.07
C GLU A 194 -14.06 -3.24 -5.77
N VAL A 195 -15.30 -3.70 -5.48
CA VAL A 195 -16.14 -4.83 -5.93
C VAL A 195 -17.66 -4.39 -5.81
N PRO A 196 -18.75 -5.22 -5.84
CA PRO A 196 -19.62 -5.51 -7.01
C PRO A 196 -21.15 -5.15 -6.80
N PRO A 197 -22.18 -5.85 -7.36
CA PRO A 197 -23.03 -5.25 -8.41
C PRO A 197 -24.55 -5.27 -8.13
N CYS A 198 -25.37 -4.64 -9.00
CA CYS A 198 -26.79 -4.97 -9.11
C CYS A 198 -27.42 -4.62 -10.48
N SER A 199 -27.77 -5.66 -11.24
CA SER A 199 -28.97 -5.76 -12.09
C SER A 199 -29.26 -4.69 -13.17
N ASP A 200 -28.58 -4.84 -14.30
CA ASP A 200 -29.12 -4.79 -15.68
C ASP A 200 -30.51 -4.16 -15.91
N LEU A 201 -30.52 -2.88 -16.29
CA LEU A 201 -31.58 -2.25 -17.10
C LEU A 201 -30.98 -1.09 -17.92
N GLY A 202 -30.42 -1.41 -19.09
CA GLY A 202 -29.82 -0.43 -20.01
C GLY A 202 -28.33 -0.17 -19.75
N SER A 203 -27.55 -0.02 -20.82
CA SER A 203 -26.08 0.05 -20.73
C SER A 203 -25.61 1.38 -20.12
N GLU A 204 -25.40 1.39 -18.80
CA GLU A 204 -24.73 2.51 -18.11
C GLU A 204 -23.34 2.75 -18.72
N ASP A 205 -22.67 1.70 -19.17
CA ASP A 205 -21.38 1.74 -19.87
C ASP A 205 -21.41 2.61 -21.14
N GLU A 206 -22.52 2.66 -21.88
CA GLU A 206 -22.62 3.46 -23.12
C GLU A 206 -22.63 4.97 -22.80
N ILE A 207 -23.34 5.38 -21.74
CA ILE A 207 -23.38 6.76 -21.26
C ILE A 207 -22.04 7.16 -20.62
N VAL A 208 -21.44 6.27 -19.83
CA VAL A 208 -20.13 6.50 -19.18
C VAL A 208 -18.98 6.54 -20.20
N ASN A 209 -19.01 5.70 -21.23
CA ASN A 209 -18.03 5.75 -22.33
C ASN A 209 -18.23 6.98 -23.23
N SER A 210 -19.46 7.43 -23.47
CA SER A 210 -19.77 8.66 -24.19
C SER A 210 -19.08 9.88 -23.57
N MET A 211 -19.05 10.00 -22.23
CA MET A 211 -18.33 11.07 -21.54
C MET A 211 -16.80 10.95 -21.59
N LYS A 212 -16.24 9.78 -21.91
CA LYS A 212 -14.79 9.53 -21.91
C LYS A 212 -14.06 10.16 -23.10
N GLY A 213 -14.80 10.66 -24.10
CA GLY A 213 -14.26 11.31 -25.30
C GLY A 213 -14.20 12.85 -25.29
N ALA A 214 -14.73 13.52 -24.26
CA ALA A 214 -14.77 14.98 -24.21
C ALA A 214 -13.38 15.57 -23.87
N SER A 215 -12.65 16.01 -24.90
CA SER A 215 -11.30 16.59 -24.76
C SER A 215 -11.33 18.08 -24.36
N SER A 216 -12.43 18.75 -24.71
CA SER A 216 -12.71 20.16 -24.46
C SER A 216 -14.03 20.36 -23.72
N TYR A 217 -14.20 21.54 -23.13
CA TYR A 217 -15.48 21.97 -22.56
C TYR A 217 -16.59 22.06 -23.63
N GLU A 218 -16.24 22.45 -24.86
CA GLU A 218 -17.21 22.50 -25.97
C GLU A 218 -17.71 21.10 -26.33
N ASP A 219 -16.79 20.14 -26.53
CA ASP A 219 -17.11 18.72 -26.79
C ASP A 219 -18.05 18.14 -25.71
N PHE A 220 -17.81 18.51 -24.44
CA PHE A 220 -18.63 18.10 -23.31
C PHE A 220 -20.05 18.67 -23.40
N MET A 221 -20.20 19.97 -23.70
CA MET A 221 -21.51 20.61 -23.85
C MET A 221 -22.27 20.07 -25.07
N GLU A 222 -21.59 19.82 -26.19
CA GLU A 222 -22.17 19.19 -27.38
C GLU A 222 -22.63 17.75 -27.08
N ASN A 223 -21.85 16.98 -26.31
CA ASN A 223 -22.24 15.65 -25.89
C ASN A 223 -23.45 15.65 -24.95
N LEU A 224 -23.54 16.62 -24.02
CA LEU A 224 -24.72 16.79 -23.19
C LEU A 224 -25.97 17.12 -24.01
N ASP A 225 -25.90 18.01 -25.01
CA ASP A 225 -27.06 18.31 -25.87
C ASP A 225 -27.49 17.08 -26.68
N LYS A 226 -26.54 16.26 -27.16
CA LYS A 226 -26.83 14.98 -27.84
C LYS A 226 -27.58 14.00 -26.92
N GLN A 227 -27.10 13.81 -25.69
CA GLN A 227 -27.76 12.94 -24.71
C GLN A 227 -29.17 13.44 -24.35
N LEU A 228 -29.33 14.76 -24.13
CA LEU A 228 -30.65 15.36 -23.90
C LEU A 228 -31.58 15.24 -25.12
N ASN A 229 -31.05 15.23 -26.35
CA ASN A 229 -31.85 14.98 -27.55
C ASN A 229 -32.39 13.56 -27.61
N ILE A 230 -31.55 12.56 -27.31
CA ILE A 230 -31.96 11.15 -27.30
C ILE A 230 -33.08 10.95 -26.28
N ILE A 231 -32.93 11.50 -25.07
CA ILE A 231 -33.97 11.44 -24.02
C ILE A 231 -35.26 12.15 -24.49
N GLU A 232 -35.16 13.31 -25.14
CA GLU A 232 -36.33 14.03 -25.68
C GLU A 232 -37.06 13.20 -26.75
N ASP A 233 -36.34 12.57 -27.68
CA ASP A 233 -36.88 11.72 -28.74
C ASP A 233 -37.56 10.45 -28.18
N GLU A 234 -36.99 9.84 -27.14
CA GLU A 234 -37.56 8.69 -26.42
C GLU A 234 -38.86 9.07 -25.69
N LEU A 235 -38.86 10.18 -24.94
CA LEU A 235 -40.05 10.67 -24.24
C LEU A 235 -41.18 10.99 -25.23
N ASP A 236 -40.85 11.60 -26.37
CA ASP A 236 -41.79 11.88 -27.47
C ASP A 236 -42.31 10.58 -28.12
N GLY A 237 -41.47 9.55 -28.21
CA GLY A 237 -41.86 8.18 -28.56
C GLY A 237 -42.88 7.57 -27.58
N VAL A 238 -42.64 7.70 -26.27
CA VAL A 238 -43.57 7.22 -25.23
C VAL A 238 -44.89 8.01 -25.25
N LEU A 239 -44.86 9.30 -25.51
CA LEU A 239 -46.07 10.13 -25.67
C LEU A 239 -46.88 9.76 -26.91
N ARG A 240 -46.21 9.48 -28.05
CA ARG A 240 -46.86 8.92 -29.25
C ARG A 240 -47.52 7.57 -28.93
N ALA A 241 -46.79 6.63 -28.34
CA ALA A 241 -47.33 5.32 -27.96
C ALA A 241 -48.53 5.45 -27.00
N SER A 242 -48.44 6.34 -26.00
CA SER A 242 -49.53 6.65 -25.06
C SER A 242 -50.77 7.26 -25.74
N THR A 243 -50.60 7.92 -26.88
CA THR A 243 -51.71 8.48 -27.69
C THR A 243 -52.41 7.40 -28.54
N VAL A 244 -51.72 6.30 -28.86
CA VAL A 244 -52.29 5.13 -29.55
C VAL A 244 -52.96 4.18 -28.55
N LEU A 245 -52.44 4.10 -27.31
CA LEU A 245 -52.89 3.16 -26.28
C LEU A 245 -53.99 3.70 -25.36
N LEU A 246 -54.14 5.02 -25.20
CA LEU A 246 -55.11 5.65 -24.31
C LEU A 246 -56.03 6.59 -25.09
N ASP A 247 -57.33 6.53 -24.80
CA ASP A 247 -58.29 7.50 -25.31
C ASP A 247 -58.01 8.91 -24.73
N GLY A 248 -58.48 9.96 -25.41
CA GLY A 248 -58.11 11.34 -25.12
C GLY A 248 -58.38 11.78 -23.68
N GLU A 249 -59.46 11.30 -23.08
CA GLU A 249 -59.84 11.61 -21.69
C GLU A 249 -59.00 10.83 -20.66
N ASP A 250 -58.66 9.57 -20.95
CA ASP A 250 -57.78 8.77 -20.07
C ASP A 250 -56.33 9.23 -20.13
N LYS A 251 -55.87 9.70 -21.30
CA LYS A 251 -54.55 10.30 -21.49
C LYS A 251 -54.35 11.52 -20.59
N GLN A 252 -55.35 12.40 -20.47
CA GLN A 252 -55.29 13.59 -19.61
C GLN A 252 -55.35 13.26 -18.11
N LYS A 253 -56.03 12.18 -17.72
CA LYS A 253 -56.10 11.72 -16.32
C LYS A 253 -54.87 10.89 -15.91
N ASN A 254 -54.06 10.43 -16.86
CA ASN A 254 -52.90 9.59 -16.59
C ASN A 254 -51.72 10.40 -16.04
N ARG A 255 -51.50 10.30 -14.72
CA ARG A 255 -50.38 10.95 -14.02
C ARG A 255 -49.01 10.68 -14.64
N ARG A 256 -48.75 9.50 -15.20
CA ARG A 256 -47.45 9.19 -15.84
C ARG A 256 -47.26 9.98 -17.13
N VAL A 257 -48.32 10.12 -17.95
CA VAL A 257 -48.29 10.94 -19.17
C VAL A 257 -48.03 12.40 -18.81
N GLN A 258 -48.69 12.92 -17.76
CA GLN A 258 -48.48 14.28 -17.30
C GLN A 258 -47.03 14.52 -16.79
N GLN A 259 -46.46 13.56 -16.06
CA GLN A 259 -45.06 13.63 -15.61
C GLN A 259 -44.06 13.59 -16.77
N ILE A 260 -44.35 12.83 -17.83
CA ILE A 260 -43.52 12.78 -19.04
C ILE A 260 -43.59 14.12 -19.80
N LEU A 261 -44.76 14.75 -19.89
CA LEU A 261 -44.92 16.07 -20.49
C LEU A 261 -44.16 17.15 -19.69
N GLU A 262 -44.26 17.14 -18.37
CA GLU A 262 -43.54 18.06 -17.47
C GLU A 262 -42.01 17.90 -17.58
N LEU A 263 -41.53 16.65 -17.70
CA LEU A 263 -40.12 16.35 -17.91
C LEU A 263 -39.62 16.80 -19.30
N GLN A 264 -40.40 16.55 -20.36
CA GLN A 264 -40.07 16.98 -21.73
C GLN A 264 -39.98 18.51 -21.82
N GLU A 265 -40.93 19.23 -21.22
CA GLU A 265 -40.90 20.70 -21.14
C GLU A 265 -39.69 21.20 -20.35
N SER A 266 -39.36 20.56 -19.23
CA SER A 266 -38.17 20.90 -18.44
C SER A 266 -36.88 20.74 -19.25
N ILE A 267 -36.76 19.68 -20.05
CA ILE A 267 -35.62 19.46 -20.95
C ILE A 267 -35.55 20.55 -22.02
N ARG A 268 -36.66 20.91 -22.66
CA ARG A 268 -36.72 21.99 -23.67
C ARG A 268 -36.29 23.34 -23.10
N LEU A 269 -36.79 23.69 -21.92
CA LEU A 269 -36.41 24.91 -21.19
C LEU A 269 -34.91 24.96 -20.88
N ILE A 270 -34.30 23.84 -20.48
CA ILE A 270 -32.84 23.73 -20.26
C ILE A 270 -32.08 23.93 -21.58
N ARG A 271 -32.56 23.35 -22.67
CA ARG A 271 -31.99 23.49 -24.04
C ARG A 271 -32.32 24.83 -24.71
N LYS A 272 -33.17 25.67 -24.10
CA LYS A 272 -33.70 26.94 -24.64
C LYS A 272 -34.36 26.77 -26.03
N ARG A 273 -35.19 25.72 -26.18
CA ARG A 273 -35.99 25.45 -27.37
C ARG A 273 -37.48 25.61 -27.07
#